data_AF-A0A8S3YH58-F1
#
_entry.id   AF-A0A8S3YH58-F1
#
_cell.length_a   1.000
_cell.length_b   1.000
_cell.length_c   1.000
_cell.angle_alpha   90.00
_cell.angle_beta   90.00
_cell.angle_gamma   90.00
#
_symmetry.space_group_name_H-M   'P 1'
#
loop_
_entity.id
_entity.type
_entity.pdbx_description
1 polymer ?
#
loop_
_entity_poly.entity_id
_entity_poly.type
_entity_poly.pdbx_seq_one_letter_code
_entity_poly.pdbx_strand_id
1 'polypeptide(L)' 'VHCETDINECRDFHVCQHGGVCVNTHGSFTCVCRSEYFGPKCEQDVNECQKNPCKHGGQCQNFPGGFFCECPERYTGTLM' A
#
# COMPACT_ATOMS: atom_id res chain seq x y z
N VAL A 1 -22.03 -33.39 -6.49
CA VAL A 1 -21.40 -32.06 -6.64
C VAL A 1 -20.28 -32.04 -5.63
N HIS A 2 -19.05 -32.12 -6.11
CA HIS A 2 -17.87 -32.25 -5.28
C HIS A 2 -17.30 -30.84 -5.06
N CYS A 3 -17.50 -30.26 -3.88
CA CYS A 3 -17.02 -28.92 -3.49
C CYS A 3 -15.59 -28.97 -2.93
N GLU A 4 -14.81 -29.97 -3.36
CA GLU A 4 -13.44 -30.21 -2.87
C GLU A 4 -12.38 -29.40 -3.62
N THR A 5 -12.72 -28.79 -4.76
CA THR A 5 -11.77 -27.99 -5.53
C THR A 5 -11.76 -26.56 -5.02
N ASP A 6 -10.61 -26.15 -4.50
CA ASP A 6 -10.31 -24.78 -4.12
C ASP A 6 -10.40 -23.83 -5.33
N ILE A 7 -11.02 -22.67 -5.13
CA ILE A 7 -11.07 -21.61 -6.15
C ILE A 7 -9.75 -20.85 -6.05
N ASN A 8 -9.12 -20.55 -7.18
CA ASN A 8 -7.91 -19.75 -7.16
C ASN A 8 -8.24 -18.26 -7.32
N GLU A 9 -8.48 -17.55 -6.22
CA GLU A 9 -8.90 -16.15 -6.31
C GLU A 9 -7.83 -15.24 -6.90
N CYS A 10 -6.54 -15.63 -6.80
CA CYS A 10 -5.44 -14.89 -7.39
C CYS A 10 -5.48 -14.88 -8.92
N ARG A 11 -5.82 -16.01 -9.53
CA ARG A 11 -5.94 -16.12 -11.00
C ARG A 11 -7.26 -15.55 -11.50
N ASP A 12 -8.34 -15.80 -10.76
CA ASP A 12 -9.69 -15.63 -11.29
C ASP A 12 -10.25 -14.21 -11.02
N PHE A 13 -9.75 -13.48 -10.02
CA PHE A 13 -10.34 -12.21 -9.57
C PHE A 13 -9.40 -11.00 -9.43
N HIS A 14 -8.08 -11.13 -9.65
CA HIS A 14 -7.11 -10.02 -9.50
C HIS A 14 -7.33 -9.19 -8.21
N VAL A 15 -7.30 -9.87 -7.07
CA VAL A 15 -7.78 -9.33 -5.78
C VAL A 15 -6.87 -8.31 -5.11
N CYS A 16 -5.56 -8.38 -5.31
CA CYS A 16 -4.59 -7.50 -4.64
C CYS A 16 -4.35 -6.22 -5.46
N GLN A 17 -4.45 -5.06 -4.81
CA GLN A 17 -4.24 -3.74 -5.40
C GLN A 17 -2.79 -3.26 -5.23
N HIS A 18 -2.46 -2.14 -5.90
CA HIS A 18 -1.19 -1.41 -5.77
C HIS A 18 0.07 -2.28 -5.91
N GLY A 19 0.00 -3.31 -6.76
CA GLY A 19 1.12 -4.22 -7.01
C GLY A 19 1.44 -5.16 -5.85
N GLY A 20 0.47 -5.45 -4.98
CA GLY A 20 0.56 -6.51 -3.98
C GLY A 20 0.63 -7.91 -4.62
N VAL A 21 1.32 -8.83 -3.96
CA VAL A 21 1.48 -10.22 -4.41
C VAL A 21 0.36 -11.07 -3.83
N CYS A 22 -0.44 -11.70 -4.69
CA CYS A 22 -1.50 -12.59 -4.26
C CYS A 22 -0.98 -14.00 -3.97
N VAL A 23 -1.40 -14.55 -2.83
CA VAL A 23 -1.13 -15.94 -2.42
C VAL A 23 -2.46 -16.65 -2.22
N ASN A 24 -2.70 -17.69 -3.01
CA ASN A 24 -3.90 -18.51 -2.90
C ASN A 24 -3.80 -19.44 -1.70
N THR A 25 -4.90 -19.61 -0.96
CA THR A 25 -4.97 -20.49 0.22
C THR A 25 -6.23 -21.33 0.15
N HIS A 26 -6.29 -22.46 0.87
CA HIS A 26 -7.45 -23.33 0.79
C HIS A 26 -8.72 -22.65 1.37
N GLY A 27 -9.65 -22.30 0.48
CA GLY A 27 -10.90 -21.61 0.76
C GLY A 27 -10.78 -20.08 0.87
N SER A 28 -9.62 -19.49 0.54
CA SER A 28 -9.40 -18.05 0.65
C SER A 28 -8.14 -17.56 -0.07
N PHE A 29 -7.78 -16.30 0.10
CA PHE A 29 -6.53 -15.73 -0.39
C PHE A 29 -5.89 -14.81 0.64
N THR A 30 -4.61 -14.52 0.46
CA THR A 30 -3.89 -13.49 1.21
C THR A 30 -3.12 -12.60 0.25
N CYS A 31 -3.16 -11.29 0.46
CA CYS A 31 -2.35 -10.33 -0.26
C CYS A 31 -1.13 -9.92 0.57
N VAL A 32 0.06 -10.04 -0.03
CA VAL A 32 1.30 -9.48 0.52
C VAL A 32 1.50 -8.10 -0.10
N CYS A 33 1.30 -7.07 0.71
CA CYS A 33 1.37 -5.68 0.27
C CYS A 33 2.81 -5.17 0.15
N ARG A 34 2.99 -4.14 -0.68
CA ARG A 34 4.22 -3.34 -0.65
C ARG A 34 4.27 -2.50 0.64
N SER A 35 5.44 -1.99 0.99
CA SER A 35 5.68 -1.25 2.23
C SER A 35 4.77 -0.03 2.41
N GLU A 36 4.31 0.54 1.31
CA GLU A 36 3.54 1.79 1.25
C GLU A 36 2.02 1.52 1.32
N TYR A 37 1.58 0.26 1.34
CA TYR A 37 0.16 -0.08 1.35
C TYR A 37 -0.17 -1.13 2.42
N PHE A 38 -1.41 -1.12 2.89
CA PHE A 38 -1.94 -2.06 3.86
C PHE A 38 -3.41 -2.41 3.61
N GLY A 39 -3.95 -3.27 4.45
CA GLY A 39 -5.31 -3.80 4.32
C GLY A 39 -5.35 -5.19 3.67
N PRO A 40 -6.49 -5.89 3.72
CA PRO A 40 -6.61 -7.27 3.24
C PRO A 40 -6.32 -7.42 1.74
N LYS A 41 -6.50 -6.36 0.95
CA LYS A 41 -6.27 -6.32 -0.50
C LYS A 41 -5.22 -5.27 -0.89
N CYS A 42 -4.45 -4.75 0.07
CA CYS A 42 -3.50 -3.65 -0.17
C CYS A 42 -4.18 -2.39 -0.73
N GLU A 43 -5.43 -2.16 -0.36
CA GLU A 43 -6.28 -1.08 -0.87
C GLU A 43 -6.07 0.25 -0.15
N GLN A 44 -5.42 0.20 1.02
CA GLN A 44 -5.17 1.38 1.84
C GLN A 44 -3.71 1.82 1.72
N ASP A 45 -3.51 3.12 1.58
CA ASP A 45 -2.20 3.75 1.54
C ASP A 45 -1.72 4.04 2.96
N VAL A 46 -0.45 3.71 3.25
CA VAL A 46 0.18 4.05 4.51
C VAL A 46 0.30 5.57 4.59
N ASN A 47 -0.05 6.15 5.74
CA ASN A 47 0.12 7.58 5.93
C ASN A 47 1.49 7.87 6.56
N GLU A 48 2.51 8.12 5.74
CA GLU A 48 3.86 8.39 6.24
C GLU A 48 3.95 9.69 7.05
N CYS A 49 3.04 10.65 6.79
CA CYS A 49 3.00 11.92 7.50
C CYS A 49 2.69 11.79 8.99
N GLN A 50 2.07 10.68 9.45
CA GLN A 50 1.85 10.45 10.87
C GLN A 50 3.14 10.33 11.68
N LYS A 51 4.26 9.98 11.03
CA LYS A 51 5.57 9.90 11.69
C LYS A 51 6.31 11.24 11.71
N ASN A 52 5.71 12.31 11.20
CA ASN A 52 6.33 13.63 11.02
C ASN A 52 7.72 13.54 10.36
N PRO A 53 7.82 12.96 9.14
CA PRO A 53 9.11 12.74 8.48
C PRO A 53 9.77 14.04 8.01
N CYS A 54 8.98 15.07 7.70
CA CYS A 54 9.48 16.35 7.21
C CYS A 54 10.29 17.11 8.26
N LYS A 55 11.40 17.70 7.82
CA LYS A 55 12.34 18.45 8.67
C LYS A 55 12.20 19.96 8.43
N HIS A 56 12.80 20.74 9.31
CA HIS A 56 12.88 22.20 9.21
C HIS A 56 11.53 22.92 9.06
N GLY A 57 10.47 22.35 9.62
CA GLY A 57 9.12 22.93 9.55
C GLY A 57 8.42 22.74 8.20
N GLY A 58 8.89 21.81 7.35
CA GLY A 58 8.20 21.47 6.11
C GLY A 58 6.83 20.82 6.36
N GLN A 59 5.86 21.14 5.51
CA GLN A 59 4.50 20.59 5.58
C GLN A 59 4.47 19.23 4.88
N CYS A 60 4.05 18.19 5.60
CA CYS A 60 3.93 16.85 5.04
C CYS A 60 2.60 16.70 4.30
N GLN A 61 2.66 16.16 3.09
CA GLN A 61 1.52 15.77 2.29
C GLN A 61 1.64 14.28 1.92
N ASN A 62 0.61 13.51 2.27
CA ASN A 62 0.56 12.07 2.02
C ASN A 62 -0.02 11.78 0.64
N PHE A 63 0.57 10.82 -0.08
CA PHE A 63 0.11 10.42 -1.41
C PHE A 63 0.12 8.89 -1.56
N PRO A 64 -0.72 8.32 -2.45
CA PRO A 64 -0.67 6.90 -2.73
C PRO A 64 0.74 6.45 -3.13
N GLY A 65 1.38 5.63 -2.29
CA GLY A 65 2.71 5.09 -2.50
C GLY A 65 3.86 5.93 -1.94
N GLY A 66 3.60 6.95 -1.10
CA GLY A 66 4.64 7.69 -0.38
C GLY A 66 4.23 9.10 0.05
N PHE A 67 5.20 9.99 0.27
CA PHE A 67 4.90 11.33 0.77
C PHE A 67 5.77 12.42 0.16
N PHE A 68 5.28 13.65 0.27
CA PHE A 68 5.98 14.85 -0.14
C PHE A 68 6.09 15.82 1.03
N CYS A 69 7.29 16.39 1.22
CA CYS A 69 7.51 17.49 2.14
C CYS A 69 7.59 18.80 1.37
N GLU A 70 6.58 19.65 1.55
CA GLU A 70 6.62 21.02 1.08
C GLU A 70 7.57 21.84 1.96
N CYS A 71 8.70 22.24 1.38
CA CYS A 71 9.76 22.95 2.07
C CYS A 71 9.47 24.47 2.11
N PRO A 72 9.81 25.17 3.22
CA PRO A 72 9.84 26.64 3.25
C PRO A 72 10.83 27.21 2.23
N GLU A 73 10.68 28.49 1.84
CA GLU A 73 11.45 29.19 0.77
C GLU A 73 12.99 29.05 0.82
N ARG A 74 13.56 28.62 1.95
CA ARG A 74 15.01 28.45 2.16
C ARG A 74 15.49 26.99 2.15
N TYR A 75 14.59 26.03 1.95
CA TYR A 75 14.89 24.60 1.97
C TYR A 75 14.45 23.93 0.64
N THR A 76 15.11 22.84 0.28
CA THR A 76 14.86 22.07 -0.94
C THR A 76 14.90 20.57 -0.62
N GLY A 77 14.15 19.77 -1.37
CA GLY A 77 13.95 18.33 -1.16
C GLY A 77 12.47 17.97 -1.26
N THR A 78 12.11 17.01 -2.12
CA THR A 78 10.72 16.94 -2.64
C THR A 78 10.19 15.50 -2.77
N LEU A 79 10.94 14.44 -2.45
CA LEU A 79 10.41 13.08 -2.58
C LEU A 79 11.04 12.14 -1.56
N MET A 80 10.21 11.39 -0.83
CA MET A 80 10.62 10.29 0.04
C MET A 80 9.57 9.18 0.09
#